data_AF-A0A932E9M4-F1
#
_entry.id   AF-A0A932E9M4-F1
#
_cell.length_a   1.000
_cell.length_b   1.000
_cell.length_c   1.000
_cell.angle_alpha   90.00
_cell.angle_beta   90.00
_cell.angle_gamma   90.00
#
_symmetry.space_group_name_H-M   'P 1'
#
loop_
_entity.id
_entity.type
_entity.pdbx_description
1 polymer ?
#
loop_
_entity_poly.entity_id
_entity_poly.type
_entity_poly.pdbx_seq_one_letter_code
_entity_poly.pdbx_strand_id
1 'polypeptide(L)'
;MDILDWVGKHAWTLVIIAGVIAQLIKAVRGQKGGDEEAPPVPPEDKPFADPELAERTRRIREDIQRKIAERRRAATGYELPSAPPPVPEAEPAAYAPPPIVREVVLERVPEPARLGASRVEVQRQAEILEQQATLAEKMRELELMKSAAVRRTEFEQSTADTQVEDKVAARGALLGELRSPDALRRAFVLREVLGPPVALR
;
A
#
# COMPACT_ATOMS: atom_id res chain seq x y z
N MET A 1 -22.95 -30.58 1.90
CA MET A 1 -23.14 -29.65 3.02
C MET A 1 -23.71 -28.38 2.45
N ASP A 2 -24.99 -28.13 2.71
CA ASP A 2 -25.69 -26.98 2.15
C ASP A 2 -25.21 -25.68 2.80
N ILE A 3 -25.09 -24.62 2.01
CA ILE A 3 -24.68 -23.27 2.46
C ILE A 3 -25.53 -22.81 3.65
N LEU A 4 -26.80 -23.21 3.70
CA LEU A 4 -27.73 -22.88 4.78
C LEU A 4 -27.36 -23.52 6.13
N ASP A 5 -26.83 -24.76 6.13
CA ASP A 5 -26.36 -25.43 7.35
C ASP A 5 -25.03 -24.82 7.85
N TRP A 6 -24.17 -24.39 6.91
CA TRP A 6 -22.95 -23.67 7.25
C TRP A 6 -23.24 -22.30 7.88
N VAL A 7 -24.17 -21.53 7.31
CA VAL A 7 -24.58 -20.22 7.86
C VAL A 7 -25.23 -20.39 9.23
N GLY A 8 -26.06 -21.42 9.44
CA GLY A 8 -26.65 -21.70 10.76
C GLY A 8 -25.61 -21.95 11.84
N LYS A 9 -24.56 -22.71 11.54
CA LYS A 9 -23.45 -23.01 12.47
C LYS A 9 -22.54 -21.80 12.72
N HIS A 10 -22.35 -20.94 11.72
CA HIS A 10 -21.46 -19.78 11.80
C HIS A 10 -22.21 -18.46 12.03
N ALA A 11 -23.50 -18.50 12.35
CA ALA A 11 -24.32 -17.31 12.58
C ALA A 11 -23.69 -16.38 13.63
N TRP A 12 -23.19 -16.96 14.73
CA TRP A 12 -22.49 -16.19 15.77
C TRP A 12 -21.16 -15.60 15.29
N THR A 13 -20.43 -16.33 14.44
CA THR A 13 -19.17 -15.84 13.84
C THR A 13 -19.43 -14.66 12.91
N LEU A 14 -20.51 -14.71 12.12
CA LEU A 14 -20.92 -13.60 11.26
C LEU A 14 -21.31 -12.36 12.06
N VAL A 15 -21.96 -12.52 13.21
CA VAL A 15 -22.29 -11.40 14.12
C VAL A 15 -21.03 -10.75 14.68
N ILE A 16 -20.03 -11.54 15.10
CA ILE A 16 -18.74 -11.02 15.57
C ILE A 16 -18.02 -10.27 14.45
N ILE A 17 -17.93 -10.86 13.25
CA ILE A 17 -17.29 -10.24 12.09
C ILE A 17 -18.00 -8.93 11.72
N ALA A 18 -19.34 -8.92 11.70
CA ALA A 18 -20.12 -7.72 11.45
C ALA A 18 -19.88 -6.64 12.51
N GLY A 19 -19.75 -7.02 13.78
CA GLY A 19 -19.40 -6.11 14.87
C GLY A 19 -18.03 -5.48 14.72
N VAL A 20 -17.01 -6.28 14.38
CA VAL A 20 -15.64 -5.78 14.13
C VAL A 20 -15.60 -4.85 12.92
N ILE A 21 -16.28 -5.21 11.82
CA ILE A 21 -16.38 -4.36 10.63
C ILE A 21 -17.11 -3.04 10.96
N ALA A 22 -18.20 -3.09 11.71
CA ALA A 22 -18.92 -1.89 12.14
C ALA A 22 -18.07 -0.99 13.04
N GLN A 23 -17.30 -1.59 13.96
CA GLN A 23 -16.38 -0.87 14.83
C GLN A 23 -15.22 -0.24 14.05
N LEU A 24 -14.70 -0.94 13.04
CA LEU A 24 -13.66 -0.43 12.13
C LEU A 24 -14.18 0.76 11.30
N ILE A 25 -15.40 0.64 10.74
CA ILE A 25 -16.04 1.73 10.00
C ILE A 25 -16.31 2.93 10.92
N LYS A 26 -16.76 2.70 12.16
CA LYS A 26 -16.99 3.76 13.14
C LYS A 26 -15.69 4.40 13.61
N ALA A 27 -14.59 3.66 13.73
CA ALA A 27 -13.27 4.22 14.04
C ALA A 27 -12.73 5.10 12.90
N VAL A 28 -12.90 4.66 11.65
CA VAL A 28 -12.49 5.43 10.45
C VAL A 28 -13.38 6.66 10.24
N ARG A 29 -14.69 6.58 10.53
CA ARG A 29 -15.61 7.74 10.47
C ARG A 29 -15.47 8.68 11.67
N GLY A 30 -15.28 8.14 12.87
CA GLY A 30 -15.18 8.88 14.13
C GLY A 30 -13.91 9.73 14.24
N GLN A 31 -12.86 9.41 13.47
CA GLN A 31 -11.68 10.27 13.37
C GLN A 31 -11.90 11.53 12.51
N LYS A 32 -13.06 11.67 11.84
CA LYS A 32 -13.31 12.73 10.85
C LYS A 32 -14.62 13.51 11.05
N GLY A 33 -15.35 13.29 12.14
CA GLY A 33 -16.60 14.00 12.38
C GLY A 33 -17.19 13.65 13.73
N GLY A 34 -16.94 14.53 14.71
CA GLY A 34 -17.94 14.76 15.74
C GLY A 34 -19.12 15.48 15.10
N ASP A 35 -20.30 15.05 15.53
CA ASP A 35 -21.63 15.67 15.40
C ASP A 35 -22.37 15.61 14.05
N GLU A 36 -23.43 14.80 14.13
CA GLU A 36 -24.80 14.98 13.64
C GLU A 36 -25.08 15.74 12.33
N GLU A 37 -25.76 15.01 11.43
CA GLU A 37 -26.93 15.45 10.67
C GLU A 37 -26.75 16.68 9.74
N ALA A 38 -26.17 16.46 8.56
CA ALA A 38 -26.29 17.37 7.40
C ALA A 38 -26.14 16.61 6.05
N PRO A 39 -26.88 17.01 4.99
CA PRO A 39 -27.02 16.26 3.72
C PRO A 39 -25.69 16.13 2.93
N PRO A 40 -25.58 15.19 1.97
CA PRO A 40 -24.31 14.83 1.34
C PRO A 40 -23.79 15.97 0.46
N VAL A 41 -22.87 16.76 1.00
CA VAL A 41 -22.03 17.68 0.23
C VAL A 41 -21.03 16.82 -0.58
N PRO A 42 -20.88 17.05 -1.90
CA PRO A 42 -19.90 16.34 -2.71
C PRO A 42 -18.49 16.53 -2.12
N PRO A 43 -17.62 15.52 -2.19
CA PRO A 43 -16.33 15.56 -1.51
C PRO A 43 -15.49 16.72 -2.05
N GLU A 44 -15.31 17.75 -1.23
CA GLU A 44 -14.28 18.75 -1.43
C GLU A 44 -12.93 18.04 -1.48
N ASP A 45 -12.22 18.24 -2.59
CA ASP A 45 -10.84 17.84 -2.78
C ASP A 45 -9.99 18.44 -1.65
N LYS A 46 -9.70 17.64 -0.64
CA LYS A 46 -8.79 18.02 0.43
C LYS A 46 -7.44 18.33 -0.21
N PRO A 47 -6.92 19.57 -0.12
CA PRO A 47 -5.59 19.86 -0.60
C PRO A 47 -4.61 18.96 0.14
N PHE A 48 -3.73 18.31 -0.62
CA PHE A 48 -2.66 17.48 -0.06
C PHE A 48 -1.94 18.26 1.03
N ALA A 49 -1.80 17.67 2.22
CA ALA A 49 -1.20 18.30 3.39
C ALA A 49 0.28 18.69 3.19
N ASP A 50 0.91 18.22 2.11
CA ASP A 50 2.26 18.58 1.70
C ASP A 50 2.27 19.32 0.35
N PRO A 51 2.65 20.62 0.32
CA PRO A 51 2.72 21.40 -0.92
C PRO A 51 3.72 20.80 -1.93
N GLU A 52 4.77 20.12 -1.45
CA GLU A 52 5.72 19.44 -2.33
C GLU A 52 5.13 18.24 -3.07
N LEU A 53 4.19 17.51 -2.46
CA LEU A 53 3.53 16.39 -3.12
C LEU A 53 2.56 16.88 -4.19
N ALA A 54 1.86 17.98 -3.95
CA ALA A 54 0.99 18.62 -4.94
C ALA A 54 1.78 19.06 -6.19
N GLU A 55 2.96 19.65 -6.00
CA GLU A 55 3.86 20.03 -7.10
C GLU A 55 4.41 18.82 -7.86
N ARG A 56 4.84 17.77 -7.16
CA ARG A 56 5.32 16.53 -7.80
C ARG A 56 4.22 15.89 -8.64
N THR A 57 3.00 15.85 -8.12
CA THR A 57 1.86 15.26 -8.83
C THR A 57 1.49 16.09 -10.07
N ARG A 58 1.59 17.43 -9.98
CA ARG A 58 1.39 18.33 -11.11
C ARG A 58 2.43 18.12 -12.21
N ARG A 59 3.72 18.05 -11.86
CA ARG A 59 4.82 17.77 -12.80
C ARG A 59 4.65 16.41 -13.48
N ILE A 60 4.28 15.37 -12.71
CA ILE A 60 4.05 14.02 -13.24
C ILE A 60 2.90 14.01 -14.26
N ARG A 61 1.79 14.74 -13.98
CA ARG A 61 0.67 14.85 -14.92
C ARG A 61 1.08 15.55 -16.21
N GLU A 62 1.84 16.63 -16.12
CA GLU A 62 2.34 17.38 -17.27
C GLU A 62 3.30 16.53 -18.13
N ASP A 63 4.18 15.75 -17.51
CA ASP A 63 5.09 14.82 -18.20
C ASP A 63 4.33 13.68 -18.89
N ILE A 64 3.32 13.09 -18.23
CA ILE A 64 2.48 12.04 -18.83
C ILE A 64 1.72 12.61 -20.03
N GLN A 65 1.14 13.81 -19.90
CA GLN A 65 0.43 14.46 -21.01
C GLN A 65 1.37 14.76 -22.18
N ARG A 66 2.58 15.27 -21.91
CA ARG A 66 3.61 15.48 -22.95
C ARG A 66 3.96 14.17 -23.65
N LYS A 67 4.19 13.10 -22.90
CA LYS A 67 4.57 11.78 -23.45
C LYS A 67 3.44 11.13 -24.24
N ILE A 68 2.18 11.33 -23.85
CA ILE A 68 1.01 10.90 -24.62
C ILE A 68 0.89 11.74 -25.90
N ALA A 69 1.09 13.05 -25.85
CA ALA A 69 1.06 13.90 -27.03
C ALA A 69 2.17 13.56 -28.03
N GLU A 70 3.38 13.27 -27.54
CA GLU A 70 4.50 12.77 -28.34
C GLU A 70 4.19 11.42 -28.97
N ARG A 71 3.67 10.46 -28.19
CA ARG A 71 3.24 9.15 -28.72
C ARG A 71 2.11 9.28 -29.73
N ARG A 72 1.17 10.19 -29.51
CA ARG A 72 0.03 10.41 -30.42
C ARG A 72 0.49 11.07 -31.71
N ARG A 73 1.40 12.04 -31.65
CA ARG A 73 2.05 12.63 -32.84
C ARG A 73 2.91 11.62 -33.59
N ALA A 74 3.70 10.81 -32.88
CA ALA A 74 4.47 9.71 -33.47
C ALA A 74 3.54 8.66 -34.11
N ALA A 75 2.39 8.37 -33.50
CA ALA A 75 1.36 7.48 -34.05
C ALA A 75 0.52 8.12 -35.17
N THR A 76 0.58 9.44 -35.38
CA THR A 76 -0.08 10.10 -36.53
C THR A 76 0.80 10.08 -37.78
N GLY A 77 2.10 9.75 -37.65
CA GLY A 77 3.03 9.54 -38.77
C GLY A 77 3.10 8.10 -39.28
N TYR A 78 2.48 7.15 -38.59
CA TYR A 78 2.34 5.77 -39.03
C TYR A 78 0.85 5.46 -39.15
N GLU A 79 0.39 5.19 -40.37
CA GLU A 79 -0.91 4.56 -40.61
C GLU A 79 -1.05 3.36 -39.66
N LEU A 80 -2.00 3.42 -38.73
CA LEU A 80 -2.47 2.21 -38.07
C LEU A 80 -3.15 1.34 -39.12
N PRO A 81 -2.83 0.03 -39.21
CA PRO A 81 -3.75 -0.92 -39.79
C PRO A 81 -4.96 -1.02 -38.85
N SER A 82 -6.00 -0.26 -39.17
CA SER A 82 -7.34 -0.46 -38.65
C SER A 82 -7.93 -1.72 -39.30
N ALA A 83 -7.75 -2.88 -38.67
CA ALA A 83 -8.72 -3.98 -38.69
C ALA A 83 -8.21 -5.14 -37.82
N PRO A 84 -8.99 -5.67 -36.85
CA PRO A 84 -8.83 -7.06 -36.44
C PRO A 84 -9.15 -7.96 -37.65
N PRO A 85 -8.37 -9.02 -37.92
CA PRO A 85 -8.69 -9.96 -39.00
C PRO A 85 -10.06 -10.61 -38.73
N PRO A 86 -10.87 -10.90 -39.78
CA PRO A 86 -12.13 -11.58 -39.60
C PRO A 86 -11.90 -12.97 -38.99
N VAL A 87 -12.61 -13.25 -37.90
CA VAL A 87 -12.64 -14.56 -37.26
C VAL A 87 -13.36 -15.52 -38.22
N PRO A 88 -12.76 -16.63 -38.66
CA PRO A 88 -13.49 -17.61 -39.46
C PRO A 88 -14.55 -18.29 -38.59
N GLU A 89 -15.78 -18.21 -39.07
CA GLU A 89 -16.98 -18.85 -38.52
C GLU A 89 -16.78 -20.37 -38.53
N ALA A 90 -16.92 -21.01 -37.36
CA ALA A 90 -16.76 -22.44 -37.23
C ALA A 90 -18.01 -23.16 -37.77
N GLU A 91 -17.90 -23.77 -38.95
CA GLU A 91 -18.89 -24.74 -39.45
C GLU A 91 -18.77 -26.08 -38.68
N PRO A 92 -19.90 -26.78 -38.41
CA PRO A 92 -19.90 -28.01 -37.63
C PRO A 92 -19.32 -29.19 -38.41
N ALA A 93 -18.23 -29.74 -37.85
CA ALA A 93 -17.68 -31.09 -37.96
C ALA A 93 -18.26 -32.01 -39.07
N ALA A 94 -17.53 -32.10 -40.18
CA ALA A 94 -17.52 -33.28 -41.04
C ALA A 94 -16.19 -34.03 -40.88
N TYR A 95 -16.30 -35.32 -40.62
CA TYR A 95 -15.26 -36.30 -40.34
C TYR A 95 -14.17 -36.34 -41.45
N ALA A 96 -12.93 -35.96 -41.13
CA ALA A 96 -11.77 -36.23 -41.97
C ALA A 96 -10.60 -36.74 -41.10
N PRO A 97 -9.94 -37.86 -41.46
CA PRO A 97 -8.82 -38.40 -40.68
C PRO A 97 -7.62 -37.44 -40.70
N PRO A 98 -6.80 -37.42 -39.64
CA PRO A 98 -5.68 -36.49 -39.55
C PRO A 98 -4.67 -36.73 -40.68
N PRO A 99 -4.19 -35.69 -41.38
CA PRO A 99 -3.11 -35.85 -42.34
C PRO A 99 -1.82 -36.26 -41.61
N ILE A 100 -1.17 -37.27 -42.17
CA ILE A 100 0.15 -37.74 -41.78
C ILE A 100 1.11 -36.55 -41.77
N VAL A 101 1.67 -36.24 -40.60
CA VAL A 101 2.72 -35.22 -40.44
C VAL A 101 3.94 -35.69 -41.24
N ARG A 102 4.14 -35.15 -42.44
CA ARG A 102 5.45 -35.21 -43.10
C ARG A 102 6.39 -34.34 -42.27
N GLU A 103 7.41 -34.95 -41.69
CA GLU A 103 8.58 -34.24 -41.19
C GLU A 103 9.17 -33.42 -42.33
N VAL A 104 8.85 -32.13 -42.37
CA VAL A 104 9.63 -31.16 -43.13
C VAL A 104 10.90 -30.95 -42.32
N VAL A 105 11.92 -31.72 -42.65
CA VAL A 105 13.31 -31.40 -42.30
C VAL A 105 13.57 -30.03 -42.93
N LEU A 106 13.49 -28.99 -42.10
CA LEU A 106 13.96 -27.65 -42.45
C LEU A 106 15.45 -27.76 -42.72
N GLU A 107 15.82 -27.84 -43.99
CA GLU A 107 17.19 -27.66 -44.45
C GLU A 107 17.62 -26.26 -44.02
N ARG A 108 18.42 -26.23 -42.94
CA ARG A 108 18.90 -25.01 -42.31
C ARG A 108 19.88 -24.35 -43.27
N VAL A 109 19.40 -23.37 -44.04
CA VAL A 109 20.26 -22.43 -44.76
C VAL A 109 21.19 -21.77 -43.74
N PRO A 110 22.53 -21.90 -43.84
CA PRO A 110 23.43 -21.22 -42.94
C PRO A 110 23.35 -19.72 -43.25
N GLU A 111 22.71 -18.95 -42.37
CA GLU A 111 22.80 -17.49 -42.41
C GLU A 111 24.29 -17.09 -42.30
N PRO A 112 24.77 -16.14 -43.12
CA PRO A 112 26.14 -15.66 -43.00
C PRO A 112 26.30 -15.01 -41.61
N ALA A 113 27.29 -15.51 -40.86
CA ALA A 113 27.62 -15.08 -39.52
C ALA A 113 27.71 -13.55 -39.44
N ARG A 114 26.70 -12.91 -38.84
CA ARG A 114 26.74 -11.50 -38.43
C ARG A 114 27.62 -11.40 -37.19
N LEU A 115 28.94 -11.47 -37.38
CA LEU A 115 29.94 -11.36 -36.31
C LEU A 115 29.81 -10.07 -35.47
N GLY A 116 29.16 -9.02 -36.01
CA GLY A 116 28.87 -7.77 -35.29
C GLY A 116 27.64 -7.77 -34.38
N ALA A 117 26.68 -8.69 -34.55
CA ALA A 117 25.47 -8.75 -33.71
C ALA A 117 25.78 -9.27 -32.29
N SER A 118 26.76 -10.18 -32.17
CA SER A 118 27.15 -10.81 -30.91
C SER A 118 27.61 -9.81 -29.84
N ARG A 119 28.39 -8.78 -30.21
CA ARG A 119 28.93 -7.81 -29.25
C ARG A 119 27.85 -6.91 -28.66
N VAL A 120 26.88 -6.50 -29.48
CA VAL A 120 25.76 -5.67 -29.04
C VAL A 120 24.80 -6.48 -28.15
N GLU A 121 24.59 -7.75 -28.47
CA GLU A 121 23.77 -8.66 -27.65
C GLU A 121 24.41 -8.93 -26.28
N VAL A 122 25.72 -9.15 -26.24
CA VAL A 122 26.47 -9.32 -24.97
C VAL A 122 26.42 -8.04 -24.12
N GLN A 123 26.53 -6.86 -24.74
CA GLN A 123 26.38 -5.58 -24.03
C GLN A 123 24.98 -5.40 -23.45
N ARG A 124 23.92 -5.69 -24.22
CA ARG A 124 22.54 -5.63 -23.74
C ARG A 124 22.28 -6.62 -22.60
N GLN A 125 22.85 -7.82 -22.68
CA GLN A 125 22.75 -8.80 -21.59
C GLN A 125 23.46 -8.32 -20.32
N ALA A 126 24.65 -7.73 -20.45
CA ALA A 126 25.36 -7.13 -19.32
C ALA A 126 24.55 -6.01 -18.67
N GLU A 127 23.98 -5.09 -19.47
CA GLU A 127 23.11 -4.01 -18.97
C GLU A 127 21.87 -4.54 -18.23
N ILE A 128 21.24 -5.61 -18.74
CA ILE A 128 20.09 -6.24 -18.09
C ILE A 128 20.50 -6.86 -16.75
N LEU A 129 21.66 -7.52 -16.69
CA LEU A 129 22.17 -8.10 -15.44
C LEU A 129 22.52 -7.02 -14.41
N GLU A 130 23.10 -5.91 -14.84
CA GLU A 130 23.36 -4.75 -13.98
C GLU A 130 22.05 -4.14 -13.43
N GLN A 131 21.02 -4.02 -14.27
CA GLN A 131 19.70 -3.56 -13.83
C GLN A 131 19.07 -4.51 -12.80
N GLN A 132 19.21 -5.82 -12.99
CA GLN A 132 18.74 -6.81 -12.02
C GLN A 132 19.51 -6.73 -10.70
N ALA A 133 20.83 -6.56 -10.76
CA ALA A 133 21.68 -6.42 -9.58
C ALA A 133 21.32 -5.17 -8.76
N THR A 134 21.15 -4.02 -9.43
CA THR A 134 20.77 -2.76 -8.75
C THR A 134 19.36 -2.83 -8.15
N LEU A 135 18.43 -3.52 -8.79
CA LEU A 135 17.09 -3.73 -8.23
C LEU A 135 17.16 -4.63 -6.99
N ALA A 136 17.92 -5.72 -7.05
CA ALA A 136 18.11 -6.61 -5.90
C ALA A 136 18.76 -5.91 -4.71
N GLU A 137 19.74 -5.04 -4.96
CA GLU A 137 20.37 -4.22 -3.91
C GLU A 137 19.39 -3.26 -3.26
N LYS A 138 18.59 -2.52 -4.06
CA LYS A 138 17.52 -1.65 -3.54
C LYS A 138 16.49 -2.42 -2.70
N MET A 139 16.14 -3.63 -3.10
CA MET A 139 15.22 -4.47 -2.32
C MET A 139 15.81 -4.82 -0.96
N ARG A 140 17.10 -5.18 -0.90
CA ARG A 140 17.80 -5.45 0.37
C ARG A 140 17.87 -4.22 1.26
N GLU A 141 18.18 -3.05 0.70
CA GLU A 141 18.20 -1.80 1.46
C GLU A 141 16.82 -1.47 2.07
N LEU A 142 15.75 -1.61 1.28
CA LEU A 142 14.39 -1.39 1.76
C LEU A 142 13.98 -2.40 2.83
N GLU A 143 14.37 -3.66 2.71
CA GLU A 143 14.14 -4.68 3.74
C GLU A 143 14.86 -4.33 5.05
N LEU A 144 16.12 -3.90 4.97
CA LEU A 144 16.87 -3.44 6.13
C LEU A 144 16.20 -2.23 6.79
N MET A 145 15.82 -1.22 6.01
CA MET A 145 15.10 -0.05 6.52
C MET A 145 13.76 -0.42 7.15
N LYS A 146 12.97 -1.31 6.53
CA LYS A 146 11.71 -1.80 7.09
C LYS A 146 11.93 -2.53 8.41
N SER A 147 12.92 -3.43 8.48
CA SER A 147 13.22 -4.15 9.71
C SER A 147 13.65 -3.22 10.84
N ALA A 148 14.44 -2.18 10.53
CA ALA A 148 14.84 -1.17 11.51
C ALA A 148 13.66 -0.31 11.98
N ALA A 149 12.76 0.08 11.07
CA ALA A 149 11.55 0.82 11.40
C ALA A 149 10.62 -0.01 12.31
N VAL A 150 10.40 -1.29 12.00
CA VAL A 150 9.60 -2.21 12.82
C VAL A 150 10.19 -2.33 14.23
N ARG A 151 11.50 -2.58 14.36
CA ARG A 151 12.17 -2.66 15.67
C ARG A 151 12.02 -1.36 16.48
N ARG A 152 12.10 -0.21 15.83
CA ARG A 152 11.89 1.08 16.49
C ARG A 152 10.46 1.20 17.01
N THR A 153 9.46 0.85 16.20
CA THR A 153 8.06 0.90 16.62
C THR A 153 7.76 -0.07 17.76
N GLU A 154 8.34 -1.27 17.74
CA GLU A 154 8.20 -2.26 18.82
C GLU A 154 8.79 -1.73 20.13
N PHE A 155 9.98 -1.13 20.08
CA PHE A 155 10.63 -0.54 21.26
C PHE A 155 9.84 0.66 21.80
N GLU A 156 9.34 1.53 20.93
CA GLU A 156 8.52 2.67 21.32
C GLU A 156 7.20 2.22 21.95
N GLN A 157 6.56 1.18 21.41
CA GLN A 157 5.34 0.57 21.98
C GLN A 157 5.61 -0.04 23.36
N SER A 158 6.64 -0.88 23.49
CA SER A 158 6.96 -1.51 24.78
C SER A 158 7.28 -0.47 25.85
N THR A 159 7.98 0.62 25.48
CA THR A 159 8.32 1.68 26.42
C THR A 159 7.11 2.56 26.75
N ALA A 160 6.24 2.83 25.77
CA ALA A 160 5.02 3.61 25.98
C ALA A 160 4.06 2.90 26.93
N ASP A 161 3.87 1.59 26.77
CA ASP A 161 2.97 0.80 27.62
C ASP A 161 3.44 0.79 29.07
N THR A 162 4.73 0.52 29.33
CA THR A 162 5.29 0.58 30.69
C THR A 162 5.16 1.98 31.29
N GLN A 163 5.44 3.03 30.53
CA GLN A 163 5.28 4.41 31.02
C GLN A 163 3.83 4.76 31.36
N VAL A 164 2.84 4.23 30.62
CA VAL A 164 1.42 4.47 30.90
C VAL A 164 1.01 3.72 32.17
N GLU A 165 1.41 2.46 32.32
CA GLU A 165 1.15 1.66 33.51
C GLU A 165 1.76 2.30 34.77
N ASP A 166 3.02 2.72 34.70
CA ASP A 166 3.71 3.40 35.81
C ASP A 166 3.00 4.70 36.21
N LYS A 167 2.55 5.49 35.22
CA LYS A 167 1.79 6.74 35.48
C LYS A 167 0.44 6.47 36.14
N VAL A 168 -0.26 5.42 35.72
CA VAL A 168 -1.55 5.02 36.32
C VAL A 168 -1.35 4.53 37.76
N ALA A 169 -0.35 3.68 37.98
CA ALA A 169 0.00 3.19 39.31
C ALA A 169 0.41 4.33 40.26
N ALA A 170 1.27 5.24 39.80
CA ALA A 170 1.69 6.41 40.58
C ALA A 170 0.51 7.33 40.93
N ARG A 171 -0.43 7.56 39.99
CA ARG A 171 -1.65 8.33 40.26
C ARG A 171 -2.53 7.66 41.31
N GLY A 172 -2.69 6.34 41.26
CA GLY A 172 -3.44 5.58 42.26
C GLY A 172 -2.85 5.71 43.66
N ALA A 173 -1.52 5.59 43.77
CA ALA A 173 -0.79 5.75 45.03
C ALA A 173 -0.94 7.17 45.60
N LEU A 174 -0.76 8.21 44.77
CA LEU A 174 -0.91 9.60 45.18
C LEU A 174 -2.34 9.93 45.62
N LEU A 175 -3.35 9.43 44.91
CA LEU A 175 -4.75 9.61 45.31
C LEU A 175 -5.06 8.91 46.64
N GLY A 176 -4.43 7.76 46.90
CA GLY A 176 -4.50 7.07 48.19
C GLY A 176 -3.92 7.93 49.32
N GLU A 177 -2.76 8.54 49.10
CA GLU A 177 -2.09 9.41 50.07
C GLU A 177 -2.91 10.68 50.37
N LEU A 178 -3.46 11.31 49.33
CA LEU A 178 -4.27 12.53 49.41
C LEU A 178 -5.64 12.35 50.08
N ARG A 179 -6.10 11.11 50.33
CA ARG A 179 -7.30 10.86 51.14
C ARG A 179 -7.12 11.24 52.60
N SER A 180 -5.88 11.33 53.08
CA SER A 180 -5.61 11.76 54.45
C SER A 180 -5.57 13.30 54.53
N PRO A 181 -6.23 13.91 55.54
CA PRO A 181 -6.29 15.36 55.67
C PRO A 181 -4.91 15.98 55.96
N ASP A 182 -4.00 15.22 56.57
CA ASP A 182 -2.63 15.66 56.84
C ASP A 182 -1.79 15.72 55.57
N ALA A 183 -1.85 14.69 54.71
CA ALA A 183 -1.15 14.72 53.42
C ALA A 183 -1.71 15.77 52.46
N LEU A 184 -3.02 16.03 52.50
CA LEU A 184 -3.65 17.08 51.69
C LEU A 184 -3.11 18.47 52.08
N ARG A 185 -2.94 18.75 53.37
CA ARG A 185 -2.29 20.00 53.84
C ARG A 185 -0.84 20.08 53.36
N ARG A 186 -0.06 19.00 53.47
CA ARG A 186 1.33 18.96 52.98
C ARG A 186 1.41 19.24 51.47
N ALA A 187 0.51 18.66 50.67
CA ALA A 187 0.46 18.86 49.23
C ALA A 187 0.14 20.32 48.85
N PHE A 188 -0.78 20.96 49.58
CA PHE A 188 -1.07 22.39 49.40
C PHE A 188 0.12 23.28 49.75
N VAL A 189 0.81 23.02 50.88
CA VAL A 189 2.02 23.77 51.25
C VAL A 189 3.12 23.58 50.21
N LEU A 190 3.34 22.35 49.72
CA LEU A 190 4.31 22.07 48.65
C LEU A 190 4.00 22.84 47.37
N ARG A 191 2.73 22.95 46.99
CA ARG A 191 2.29 23.76 45.85
C ARG A 191 2.56 25.25 46.06
N GLU A 192 2.43 25.76 47.28
CA GLU A 192 2.71 27.16 47.58
C GLU A 192 4.21 27.47 47.54
N VAL A 193 5.04 26.56 48.06
CA VAL A 193 6.50 26.72 48.10
C VAL A 193 7.15 26.51 46.73
N LEU A 194 6.68 25.53 45.95
CA LEU A 194 7.26 25.15 44.66
C LEU A 194 6.52 25.78 43.46
N GLY A 195 5.34 26.37 43.67
CA GLY A 195 4.48 26.92 42.63
C GLY A 195 3.64 25.87 41.90
N PRO A 196 2.85 26.28 40.87
CA PRO A 196 2.06 25.36 40.07
C PRO A 196 2.98 24.38 39.32
N PRO A 197 2.61 23.08 39.27
CA PRO A 197 3.44 22.06 38.65
C PRO A 197 3.66 22.39 37.18
N VAL A 198 4.87 22.13 36.68
CA VAL A 198 5.30 22.48 35.32
C VAL A 198 4.38 21.89 34.24
N ALA A 199 3.76 20.74 34.51
CA ALA A 199 2.80 20.10 33.61
C ALA A 199 1.44 20.82 33.48
N LEU A 200 1.15 21.80 34.35
CA LEU A 200 -0.05 22.65 34.29
C LEU A 200 0.24 24.07 33.81
N ARG A 201 1.46 24.32 33.29
CA ARG A 201 1.84 25.59 32.67
C ARG A 201 1.61 25.57 31.16
#